data_AF-A0A7N8Y3D3-F1
#
_entry.id   AF-A0A7N8Y3D3-F1
#
_cell.length_a   1.000
_cell.length_b   1.000
_cell.length_c   1.000
_cell.angle_alpha   90.00
_cell.angle_beta   90.00
_cell.angle_gamma   90.00
#
_symmetry.space_group_name_H-M   'P 1'
#
loop_
_entity.id
_entity.type
_entity.pdbx_description
1 polymer ?
#
loop_
_entity_poly.entity_id
_entity_poly.type
_entity_poly.pdbx_seq_one_letter_code
_entity_poly.pdbx_strand_id
1 'polypeptide(L)'
;MQQTQDGRQPSRPTWTYRSQRCVATPAVALCSDDDWVSKCPSGCRLQGLISQMESEVERKLQKVCKTRKMHEDAADVSMMATTQIYTSLSKNSRQASNLKFVENVGGLARSLTSLRRRSSCLSQKLKELRSNVERQIEDLYRTEVDVDMKLRACRGSCRSAPPFSVNHPSYQTLRTDLDQMDKSGNQRSKGTAPQRGIPHVKLRTVDVGPAPSAEYRTMPTVRGELLTQFILEELLEEPADVEVCST
;
A
#
# COMPACT_ATOMS: atom_id res chain seq x y z
N MET A 1 14.12 20.08 -40.87
CA MET A 1 13.97 20.03 -42.34
C MET A 1 12.92 21.05 -42.76
N GLN A 2 13.36 22.29 -42.96
CA GLN A 2 12.52 23.43 -43.33
C GLN A 2 12.42 23.43 -44.87
N GLN A 3 11.23 23.21 -45.43
CA GLN A 3 10.99 23.43 -46.86
C GLN A 3 10.20 24.73 -47.01
N THR A 4 10.90 25.76 -47.46
CA THR A 4 10.34 27.01 -47.96
C THR A 4 9.86 26.74 -49.39
N GLN A 5 8.55 26.77 -49.64
CA GLN A 5 8.00 26.73 -50.99
C GLN A 5 7.54 28.13 -51.38
N ASP A 6 8.33 28.79 -52.21
CA ASP A 6 7.95 29.98 -52.96
C ASP A 6 6.95 29.59 -54.06
N GLY A 7 5.65 29.76 -53.74
CA GLY A 7 4.55 29.58 -54.68
C GLY A 7 4.21 30.90 -55.37
N ARG A 8 4.79 31.11 -56.56
CA ARG A 8 4.53 32.22 -57.48
C ARG A 8 3.02 32.32 -57.82
N GLN A 9 2.35 33.35 -57.31
CA GLN A 9 0.96 33.68 -57.66
C GLN A 9 0.90 34.21 -59.11
N PRO A 10 0.06 33.65 -60.01
CA PRO A 10 -0.17 34.25 -61.31
C PRO A 10 -1.07 35.48 -61.14
N SER A 11 -0.56 36.63 -61.59
CA SER A 11 -1.28 37.89 -61.71
C SER A 11 -2.53 37.71 -62.57
N ARG A 12 -3.70 37.90 -61.96
CA ARG A 12 -5.00 37.91 -62.66
C ARG A 12 -5.01 39.10 -63.64
N PRO A 13 -5.44 38.94 -64.91
CA PRO A 13 -5.63 40.07 -65.79
C PRO A 13 -6.80 40.92 -65.28
N THR A 14 -6.53 42.21 -65.06
CA THR A 14 -7.51 43.22 -64.67
C THR A 14 -8.47 43.48 -65.82
N TRP A 15 -9.53 42.68 -65.93
CA TRP A 15 -10.66 42.99 -66.81
C TRP A 15 -11.49 44.11 -66.18
N THR A 16 -11.41 45.31 -66.75
CA THR A 16 -12.29 46.42 -66.42
C THR A 16 -13.71 46.11 -66.88
N TYR A 17 -14.52 45.56 -65.98
CA TYR A 17 -15.94 45.31 -66.24
C TYR A 17 -16.67 46.65 -66.33
N ARG A 18 -17.06 47.04 -67.54
CA ARG A 18 -17.97 48.17 -67.77
C ARG A 18 -19.33 47.80 -67.18
N SER A 19 -19.61 48.28 -65.97
CA SER A 19 -20.91 48.12 -65.30
C SER A 19 -22.01 48.82 -66.12
N GLN A 20 -22.57 48.13 -67.10
CA GLN A 20 -23.88 48.49 -67.63
C GLN A 20 -24.92 48.19 -66.54
N ARG A 21 -25.67 49.21 -66.14
CA ARG A 21 -26.78 49.05 -65.19
C ARG A 21 -27.85 48.20 -65.87
N CYS A 22 -28.03 46.95 -65.44
CA CYS A 22 -29.20 46.15 -65.80
C CYS A 22 -30.42 46.76 -65.10
N VAL A 23 -31.16 47.61 -65.81
CA VAL A 23 -32.45 48.13 -65.33
C VAL A 23 -33.47 47.02 -65.57
N ALA A 24 -34.19 46.62 -64.52
CA ALA A 24 -35.29 45.67 -64.63
C ALA A 24 -36.40 46.33 -65.47
N THR A 25 -36.46 46.03 -66.76
CA THR A 25 -37.61 46.37 -67.58
C THR A 25 -38.73 45.38 -67.24
N PRO A 26 -39.93 45.83 -66.83
CA PRO A 26 -41.04 44.96 -66.43
C PRO A 26 -41.71 44.25 -67.63
N ALA A 27 -41.03 44.13 -68.77
CA ALA A 27 -41.59 43.68 -70.04
C ALA A 27 -41.53 42.15 -70.26
N VAL A 28 -41.15 41.36 -69.25
CA VAL A 28 -41.11 39.89 -69.33
C VAL A 28 -42.25 39.32 -68.48
N ALA A 29 -43.14 38.56 -69.12
CA ALA A 29 -44.23 37.86 -68.42
C ALA A 29 -43.68 36.89 -67.37
N LEU A 30 -44.41 36.70 -66.27
CA LEU A 30 -44.08 35.71 -65.24
C LEU A 30 -43.99 34.31 -65.86
N CYS A 31 -42.95 33.56 -65.52
CA CYS A 31 -42.76 32.21 -66.02
C CYS A 31 -43.85 31.27 -65.45
N SER A 32 -44.33 30.35 -66.30
CA SER A 32 -45.12 29.18 -65.88
C SER A 32 -44.20 27.99 -65.63
N ASP A 33 -44.64 26.94 -64.93
CA ASP A 33 -43.81 25.75 -64.66
C ASP A 33 -43.35 25.04 -65.95
N ASP A 34 -44.13 25.12 -67.03
CA ASP A 34 -43.77 24.60 -68.36
C ASP A 34 -42.56 25.31 -69.00
N ASP A 35 -42.24 26.53 -68.54
CA ASP A 35 -41.11 27.31 -69.04
C ASP A 35 -39.77 26.91 -68.41
N TRP A 36 -39.75 26.03 -67.39
CA TRP A 36 -38.54 25.71 -66.61
C TRP A 36 -37.42 25.05 -67.43
N VAL A 37 -37.77 24.34 -68.50
CA VAL A 37 -36.81 23.67 -69.39
C VAL A 37 -36.45 24.54 -70.60
N SER A 38 -37.34 25.46 -71.01
CA SER A 38 -37.17 26.31 -72.19
C SER A 38 -36.57 27.68 -71.87
N LYS A 39 -36.78 28.22 -70.67
CA LYS A 39 -36.27 29.50 -70.19
C LYS A 39 -35.37 29.29 -68.96
N CYS A 40 -34.06 29.19 -69.21
CA CYS A 40 -33.06 29.00 -68.16
C CYS A 40 -32.47 30.34 -67.67
N PRO A 41 -32.09 30.45 -66.38
CA PRO A 41 -31.33 31.59 -65.89
C PRO A 41 -29.96 31.68 -66.57
N SER A 42 -29.37 32.88 -66.59
CA SER A 42 -28.05 33.07 -67.18
C SER A 42 -26.97 32.29 -66.42
N GLY A 43 -26.01 31.74 -67.16
CA GLY A 43 -24.90 30.98 -66.59
C GLY A 43 -24.08 31.77 -65.57
N CYS A 44 -23.93 33.09 -65.75
CA CYS A 44 -23.25 33.95 -64.79
C CYS A 44 -23.97 34.03 -63.44
N ARG A 45 -25.31 34.00 -63.42
CA ARG A 45 -26.09 33.99 -62.17
C ARG A 45 -25.99 32.64 -61.46
N LEU A 46 -26.05 31.54 -62.21
CA LEU A 46 -25.84 30.20 -61.66
C LEU A 46 -24.43 30.05 -61.08
N GLN A 47 -23.40 30.47 -61.82
CA GLN A 47 -22.02 30.41 -61.36
C GLN A 47 -21.81 31.23 -60.08
N GLY A 48 -22.41 32.43 -59.98
CA GLY A 48 -22.36 33.23 -58.76
C GLY A 48 -23.00 32.55 -57.56
N LEU A 49 -24.18 31.93 -57.75
CA LEU A 49 -24.86 31.17 -56.69
C LEU A 49 -24.09 29.91 -56.28
N ILE A 50 -23.53 29.19 -57.24
CA ILE A 50 -22.69 28.01 -56.99
C ILE A 50 -21.46 28.40 -56.17
N SER A 51 -20.71 29.41 -56.61
CA SER A 51 -19.53 29.89 -55.87
C SER A 51 -19.87 30.44 -54.49
N GLN A 52 -21.02 31.11 -54.33
CA GLN A 52 -21.48 31.57 -53.02
C GLN A 52 -21.76 30.39 -52.09
N MET A 53 -22.52 29.39 -52.57
CA MET A 53 -22.87 28.20 -51.78
C MET A 53 -21.64 27.36 -51.45
N GLU A 54 -20.72 27.18 -52.41
CA GLU A 54 -19.43 26.51 -52.19
C GLU A 54 -18.63 27.18 -51.08
N SER A 55 -18.49 28.51 -51.13
CA SER A 55 -17.79 29.27 -50.09
C SER A 55 -18.47 29.18 -48.72
N GLU A 56 -19.81 29.14 -48.68
CA GLU A 56 -20.56 29.02 -47.44
C GLU A 56 -20.40 27.62 -46.83
N VAL A 57 -20.47 26.58 -47.65
CA VAL A 57 -20.27 25.19 -47.23
C VAL A 57 -18.84 25.00 -46.75
N GLU A 58 -17.84 25.48 -47.48
CA GLU A 58 -16.43 25.38 -47.08
C GLU A 58 -16.19 26.06 -45.71
N ARG A 59 -16.74 27.26 -45.51
CA ARG A 59 -16.65 27.98 -44.22
C ARG A 59 -17.31 27.21 -43.08
N LYS A 60 -18.47 26.60 -43.32
CA LYS A 60 -19.15 25.75 -42.33
C LYS A 60 -18.32 24.50 -42.01
N LEU A 61 -17.76 23.86 -43.03
CA LEU A 61 -16.93 22.67 -42.89
C LEU A 61 -15.66 22.98 -42.09
N GLN A 62 -15.00 24.10 -42.39
CA GLN A 62 -13.83 24.55 -41.64
C GLN A 62 -14.15 24.82 -40.17
N LYS A 63 -15.33 25.40 -39.87
CA LYS A 63 -15.79 25.60 -38.50
C LYS A 63 -16.02 24.28 -37.76
N VAL A 64 -16.64 23.30 -38.42
CA VAL A 64 -16.85 21.96 -37.85
C VAL A 64 -15.52 21.26 -37.60
N CYS A 65 -14.61 21.25 -38.57
CA CYS A 65 -13.27 20.67 -38.42
C CYS A 65 -12.47 21.30 -37.28
N LYS A 66 -12.51 22.64 -37.16
CA LYS A 66 -11.84 23.35 -36.06
C LYS A 66 -12.44 22.97 -34.71
N THR A 67 -13.77 22.89 -34.62
CA THR A 67 -14.47 22.51 -33.38
C THR A 67 -14.15 21.08 -32.99
N ARG A 68 -14.15 20.14 -33.95
CA ARG A 68 -13.76 18.74 -33.72
C ARG A 68 -12.34 18.64 -33.16
N LYS A 69 -11.39 19.34 -33.78
CA LYS A 69 -9.99 19.33 -33.33
C LYS A 69 -9.85 19.87 -31.90
N MET A 70 -10.55 20.96 -31.56
CA MET A 70 -10.54 21.48 -30.19
C MET A 70 -11.09 20.48 -29.17
N HIS A 71 -12.13 19.71 -29.52
CA HIS A 71 -12.65 18.66 -28.63
C HIS A 71 -11.73 17.45 -28.52
N GLU A 72 -11.05 17.07 -29.60
CA GLU A 72 -10.04 16.02 -29.62
C GLU A 72 -8.86 16.39 -28.71
N ASP A 73 -8.31 17.61 -28.89
CA ASP A 73 -7.23 18.14 -28.05
C ASP A 73 -7.66 18.22 -26.56
N ALA A 74 -8.89 18.67 -26.28
CA ALA A 74 -9.41 18.74 -24.91
C ALA A 74 -9.62 17.35 -24.28
N ALA A 75 -10.04 16.36 -25.06
CA ALA A 75 -10.19 14.98 -24.62
C ALA A 75 -8.83 14.36 -24.26
N ASP A 76 -7.80 14.60 -25.06
CA ASP A 76 -6.43 14.16 -24.79
C ASP A 76 -5.89 14.76 -23.48
N VAL A 77 -6.08 16.07 -23.27
CA VAL A 77 -5.68 16.74 -22.02
C VAL A 77 -6.42 16.16 -20.81
N SER A 78 -7.73 15.94 -20.94
CA SER A 78 -8.55 15.33 -19.87
C SER A 78 -8.08 13.91 -19.54
N MET A 79 -7.74 13.12 -20.56
CA MET A 79 -7.25 11.76 -20.40
C MET A 79 -5.87 11.72 -19.72
N MET A 80 -4.96 12.61 -20.11
CA MET A 80 -3.66 12.76 -19.45
C MET A 80 -3.79 13.13 -17.97
N ALA A 81 -4.65 14.11 -17.65
CA ALA A 81 -4.90 14.51 -16.26
C ALA A 81 -5.47 13.36 -15.43
N THR A 82 -6.43 12.62 -15.98
CA THR A 82 -7.04 11.44 -15.31
C THR A 82 -5.99 10.36 -15.04
N THR A 83 -5.08 10.13 -16.00
CA THR A 83 -4.00 9.13 -15.88
C THR A 83 -3.00 9.54 -14.80
N GLN A 84 -2.64 10.82 -14.73
CA GLN A 84 -1.75 11.36 -13.69
C GLN A 84 -2.36 11.23 -12.29
N ILE A 85 -3.66 11.52 -12.15
CA ILE A 85 -4.38 11.36 -10.87
C ILE A 85 -4.40 9.88 -10.46
N TYR A 86 -4.73 8.98 -11.39
CA TYR A 86 -4.77 7.54 -11.12
C TYR A 86 -3.39 6.98 -10.73
N THR A 87 -2.34 7.31 -11.49
CA THR A 87 -0.97 6.86 -11.20
C THR A 87 -0.46 7.38 -9.87
N SER A 88 -0.78 8.64 -9.51
CA SER A 88 -0.46 9.22 -8.20
C SER A 88 -1.19 8.48 -7.08
N LEU A 89 -2.49 8.19 -7.23
CA LEU A 89 -3.27 7.48 -6.23
C LEU A 89 -2.78 6.03 -6.05
N SER A 90 -2.45 5.35 -7.15
CA SER A 90 -1.93 3.98 -7.16
C SER A 90 -0.55 3.88 -6.49
N LYS A 91 0.36 4.83 -6.76
CA LYS A 91 1.68 4.90 -6.11
C LYS A 91 1.57 5.20 -4.61
N ASN A 92 0.58 6.00 -4.22
CA ASN A 92 0.27 6.29 -2.83
C ASN A 92 -0.64 5.24 -2.18
N SER A 93 -0.76 4.04 -2.77
CA SER A 93 -1.59 2.98 -2.19
C SER A 93 -1.06 2.63 -0.80
N ARG A 94 -1.79 3.10 0.20
CA ARG A 94 -1.55 2.81 1.62
C ARG A 94 -1.67 1.30 1.91
N GLN A 95 -2.23 0.51 0.98
CA GLN A 95 -2.32 -0.94 1.09
C GLN A 95 -0.95 -1.60 1.30
N ALA A 96 0.07 -1.28 0.50
CA ALA A 96 1.37 -1.94 0.59
C ALA A 96 2.09 -1.65 1.93
N SER A 97 1.99 -0.42 2.44
CA SER A 97 2.54 -0.07 3.76
C SER A 97 1.74 -0.70 4.91
N ASN A 98 0.42 -0.80 4.77
CA ASN A 98 -0.44 -1.45 5.75
C ASN A 98 -0.17 -2.96 5.84
N LEU A 99 0.08 -3.66 4.72
CA LEU A 99 0.42 -5.08 4.72
C LEU A 99 1.74 -5.35 5.45
N LYS A 100 2.78 -4.57 5.15
CA LYS A 100 4.07 -4.64 5.87
C LYS A 100 3.93 -4.38 7.36
N PHE A 101 3.07 -3.42 7.73
CA PHE A 101 2.78 -3.16 9.13
C PHE A 101 2.12 -4.37 9.82
N VAL A 102 1.12 -4.99 9.19
CA VAL A 102 0.43 -6.18 9.71
C VAL A 102 1.39 -7.36 9.87
N GLU A 103 2.25 -7.60 8.88
CA GLU A 103 3.27 -8.64 8.93
C GLU A 103 4.25 -8.41 10.08
N ASN A 104 4.80 -7.20 10.20
CA ASN A 104 5.75 -6.83 11.26
C ASN A 104 5.13 -6.96 12.66
N VAL A 105 3.89 -6.50 12.83
CA VAL A 105 3.15 -6.64 14.10
C VAL A 105 2.90 -8.11 14.42
N GLY A 106 2.55 -8.93 13.41
CA GLY A 106 2.38 -10.37 13.55
C GLY A 106 3.68 -11.09 13.94
N GLY A 107 4.81 -10.72 13.34
CA GLY A 107 6.14 -11.23 13.70
C GLY A 107 6.53 -10.87 15.12
N LEU A 108 6.35 -9.60 15.51
CA LEU A 108 6.66 -9.12 16.86
C LEU A 108 5.80 -9.82 17.93
N ALA A 109 4.50 -10.03 17.66
CA ALA A 109 3.61 -10.74 18.57
C ALA A 109 4.03 -12.19 18.82
N ARG A 110 4.46 -12.91 17.77
CA ARG A 110 5.01 -14.28 17.88
C ARG A 110 6.29 -14.30 18.72
N SER A 111 7.24 -13.41 18.43
CA SER A 111 8.50 -13.30 19.18
C SER A 111 8.28 -12.97 20.65
N LEU A 112 7.39 -12.02 20.95
CA LEU A 112 7.05 -11.65 22.33
C LEU A 112 6.40 -12.82 23.09
N THR A 113 5.52 -13.57 22.42
CA THR A 113 4.87 -14.75 23.01
C THR A 113 5.88 -15.85 23.31
N SER A 114 6.81 -16.11 22.39
CA SER A 114 7.92 -17.06 22.59
C SER A 114 8.82 -16.65 23.75
N LEU A 115 9.23 -15.39 23.82
CA LEU A 115 10.04 -14.85 24.93
C LEU A 115 9.32 -14.97 26.28
N ARG A 116 8.01 -14.68 26.33
CA ARG A 116 7.21 -14.86 27.56
C ARG A 116 7.15 -16.32 28.00
N ARG A 117 6.96 -17.25 27.06
CA ARG A 117 6.96 -18.70 27.36
C ARG A 117 8.31 -19.14 27.91
N ARG A 118 9.41 -18.75 27.25
CA ARG A 118 10.79 -19.06 27.70
C ARG A 118 11.07 -18.46 29.08
N SER A 119 10.70 -17.19 29.31
CA SER A 119 10.86 -16.51 30.60
C SER A 119 10.06 -17.20 31.72
N SER A 120 8.83 -17.63 31.44
CA SER A 120 8.01 -18.36 32.40
C SER A 120 8.61 -19.72 32.76
N CYS A 121 9.11 -20.45 31.77
CA CYS A 121 9.79 -21.73 31.97
C CYS A 121 11.06 -21.58 32.81
N LEU A 122 11.92 -20.61 32.49
CA LEU A 122 13.12 -20.32 33.28
C LEU A 122 12.78 -19.90 34.72
N SER A 123 11.72 -19.11 34.90
CA SER A 123 11.24 -18.71 36.23
C SER A 123 10.78 -19.92 37.05
N GLN A 124 10.12 -20.90 36.42
CA GLN A 124 9.71 -22.13 37.08
C GLN A 124 10.91 -23.00 37.46
N LYS A 125 11.89 -23.17 36.57
CA LYS A 125 13.13 -23.92 36.86
C LYS A 125 13.92 -23.29 38.01
N LEU A 126 14.00 -21.95 38.07
CA LEU A 126 14.65 -21.25 39.17
C LEU A 126 13.94 -21.46 40.51
N LYS A 127 12.60 -21.48 40.52
CA LYS A 127 11.82 -21.78 41.74
C LYS A 127 12.06 -23.20 42.23
N GLU A 128 12.09 -24.17 41.33
CA GLU A 128 12.39 -25.56 41.66
C GLU A 128 13.80 -25.71 42.23
N LEU A 129 14.80 -25.16 41.54
CA LEU A 129 16.19 -25.20 42.00
C LEU A 129 16.36 -24.54 43.38
N ARG A 130 15.71 -23.40 43.61
CA ARG A 130 15.70 -22.76 44.93
C ARG A 130 15.12 -23.68 46.01
N SER A 131 13.97 -24.31 45.75
CA SER A 131 13.34 -25.21 46.73
C SER A 131 14.21 -26.44 47.04
N ASN A 132 15.03 -26.87 46.08
CA ASN A 132 16.00 -27.94 46.28
C ASN A 132 17.18 -27.46 47.14
N VAL A 133 17.71 -26.27 46.86
CA VAL A 133 18.81 -25.68 47.65
C VAL A 133 18.37 -25.38 49.08
N GLU A 134 17.15 -24.89 49.30
CA GLU A 134 16.61 -24.64 50.64
C GLU A 134 16.57 -25.92 51.48
N ARG A 135 16.09 -27.03 50.89
CA ARG A 135 16.12 -28.35 51.53
C ARG A 135 17.54 -28.83 51.81
N GLN A 136 18.46 -28.66 50.85
CA GLN A 136 19.86 -29.03 51.02
C GLN A 136 20.55 -28.27 52.17
N ILE A 137 20.24 -26.97 52.34
CA ILE A 137 20.80 -26.18 53.44
C ILE A 137 20.27 -26.66 54.78
N GLU A 138 18.98 -27.01 54.88
CA GLU A 138 18.39 -27.56 56.09
C GLU A 138 19.01 -28.93 56.45
N ASP A 139 19.17 -29.81 55.47
CA ASP A 139 19.81 -31.11 55.66
C ASP A 139 21.28 -30.95 56.08
N LEU A 140 22.02 -30.07 55.42
CA LEU A 140 23.41 -29.77 55.76
C LEU A 140 23.53 -29.27 57.20
N TYR A 141 22.68 -28.34 57.61
CA TYR A 141 22.65 -27.85 58.99
C TYR A 141 22.37 -28.96 60.01
N ARG A 142 21.36 -29.80 59.77
CA ARG A 142 21.02 -30.93 60.64
C ARG A 142 22.16 -31.93 60.76
N THR A 143 22.78 -32.27 59.64
CA THR A 143 23.92 -33.20 59.62
C THR A 143 25.14 -32.62 60.32
N GLU A 144 25.42 -31.32 60.17
CA GLU A 144 26.57 -30.70 60.83
C GLU A 144 26.40 -30.63 62.35
N VAL A 145 25.19 -30.32 62.84
CA VAL A 145 24.86 -30.37 64.27
C VAL A 145 24.94 -31.80 64.83
N ASP A 146 24.46 -32.79 64.09
CA ASP A 146 24.57 -34.20 64.47
C ASP A 146 26.03 -34.66 64.55
N VAL A 147 26.87 -34.26 63.59
CA VAL A 147 28.32 -34.53 63.59
C VAL A 147 29.00 -33.87 64.80
N ASP A 148 28.69 -32.61 65.10
CA ASP A 148 29.22 -31.92 66.29
C ASP A 148 28.86 -32.67 67.58
N MET A 149 27.60 -33.07 67.72
CA MET A 149 27.13 -33.83 68.87
C MET A 149 27.84 -35.19 68.98
N LYS A 150 28.01 -35.90 67.88
CA LYS A 150 28.73 -37.19 67.82
C LYS A 150 30.20 -37.04 68.18
N LEU A 151 30.88 -36.02 67.67
CA LEU A 151 32.28 -35.73 68.00
C LEU A 151 32.45 -35.35 69.48
N ARG A 152 31.50 -34.59 70.04
CA ARG A 152 31.49 -34.25 71.47
C ARG A 152 31.29 -35.48 72.35
N ALA A 153 30.40 -36.40 71.97
CA ALA A 153 30.15 -37.65 72.69
C ALA A 153 31.40 -38.54 72.76
N CYS A 154 32.23 -38.57 71.71
CA CYS A 154 33.48 -39.34 71.67
C CYS A 154 34.52 -38.90 72.72
N ARG A 155 34.43 -37.69 73.30
CA ARG A 155 35.37 -37.24 74.34
C ARG A 155 35.37 -38.13 75.59
N GLY A 156 34.26 -38.81 75.89
CA GLY A 156 34.16 -39.73 77.03
C GLY A 156 34.66 -41.15 76.72
N SER A 157 34.80 -41.51 75.45
CA SER A 157 35.10 -42.89 75.02
C SER A 157 36.45 -43.03 74.31
N CYS A 158 36.98 -41.96 73.72
CA CYS A 158 38.22 -41.96 72.95
C CYS A 158 39.34 -41.19 73.65
N ARG A 159 40.60 -41.52 73.35
CA ARG A 159 41.80 -40.86 73.90
C ARG A 159 41.85 -39.35 73.59
N SER A 160 41.35 -38.94 72.43
CA SER A 160 41.19 -37.54 72.03
C SER A 160 40.04 -37.41 71.02
N ALA A 161 39.43 -36.23 70.97
CA ALA A 161 38.44 -35.86 69.95
C ALA A 161 38.82 -34.51 69.34
N PRO A 162 38.65 -34.33 68.01
CA PRO A 162 38.97 -33.07 67.36
C PRO A 162 38.05 -31.95 67.88
N PRO A 163 38.57 -30.72 68.06
CA PRO A 163 37.72 -29.56 68.32
C PRO A 163 36.93 -29.24 67.04
N PHE A 164 35.61 -29.35 67.12
CA PHE A 164 34.67 -28.99 66.07
C PHE A 164 33.58 -28.11 66.69
N SER A 165 33.05 -27.17 65.93
CA SER A 165 31.96 -26.30 66.34
C SER A 165 31.17 -25.83 65.13
N VAL A 166 29.85 -25.88 65.20
CA VAL A 166 28.97 -25.45 64.11
C VAL A 166 28.88 -23.94 64.05
N ASN A 167 29.02 -23.37 62.86
CA ASN A 167 28.79 -21.94 62.62
C ASN A 167 27.30 -21.67 62.36
N HIS A 168 26.51 -21.54 63.42
CA HIS A 168 25.08 -21.22 63.29
C HIS A 168 24.74 -19.93 62.50
N PRO A 169 25.42 -18.79 62.72
CA PRO A 169 25.04 -17.56 62.02
C PRO A 169 25.27 -17.62 60.50
N SER A 170 26.23 -18.41 60.00
CA SER A 170 26.41 -18.54 58.54
C SER A 170 25.21 -19.19 57.84
N TYR A 171 24.58 -20.18 58.47
CA TYR A 171 23.36 -20.80 57.95
C TYR A 171 22.16 -19.85 57.96
N GLN A 172 22.09 -18.97 58.96
CA GLN A 172 21.06 -17.95 59.02
C GLN A 172 21.22 -16.92 57.90
N THR A 173 22.45 -16.48 57.64
CA THR A 173 22.76 -15.57 56.51
C THR A 173 22.40 -16.18 55.17
N LEU A 174 22.76 -17.45 54.93
CA LEU A 174 22.40 -18.16 53.69
C LEU A 174 20.88 -18.22 53.47
N ARG A 175 20.12 -18.46 54.54
CA ARG A 175 18.65 -18.46 54.49
C ARG A 175 18.08 -17.08 54.17
N THR A 176 18.61 -16.03 54.81
CA THR A 176 18.18 -14.65 54.53
C THR A 176 18.48 -14.22 53.10
N ASP A 177 19.61 -14.65 52.54
CA ASP A 177 20.00 -14.34 51.17
C ASP A 177 19.04 -15.00 50.16
N LEU A 178 18.67 -16.27 50.38
CA LEU A 178 17.67 -16.97 49.55
C LEU A 178 16.29 -16.30 49.60
N ASP A 179 15.88 -15.80 50.77
CA ASP A 179 14.62 -15.07 50.92
C ASP A 179 14.67 -13.68 50.26
N GLN A 180 15.82 -13.01 50.30
CA GLN A 180 16.01 -11.72 49.63
C GLN A 180 15.97 -11.88 48.11
N MET A 181 16.59 -12.93 47.58
CA MET A 181 16.54 -13.28 46.15
C MET A 181 15.09 -13.45 45.67
N ASP A 182 14.25 -14.14 46.43
CA ASP A 182 12.82 -14.32 46.10
C ASP A 182 12.03 -13.02 46.10
N LYS A 183 12.23 -12.19 47.13
CA LYS A 183 11.58 -10.88 47.22
C LYS A 183 11.93 -10.00 46.03
N SER A 184 13.18 -10.05 45.56
CA SER A 184 13.62 -9.30 44.37
C SER A 184 13.01 -9.84 43.07
N GLY A 185 12.90 -11.17 42.94
CA GLY A 185 12.31 -11.82 41.77
C GLY A 185 10.81 -11.52 41.61
N ASN A 186 10.07 -11.58 42.72
CA ASN A 186 8.63 -11.34 42.73
C ASN A 186 8.24 -9.87 42.52
N GLN A 187 9.12 -8.92 42.86
CA GLN A 187 8.90 -7.50 42.55
C GLN A 187 8.94 -7.20 41.06
N ARG A 188 9.82 -7.87 40.29
CA ARG A 188 9.87 -7.72 38.82
C ARG A 188 8.64 -8.30 38.11
N SER A 189 7.98 -9.31 38.69
CA SER A 189 6.73 -9.86 38.15
C SER A 189 5.47 -9.02 38.43
N LYS A 190 5.56 -7.94 39.22
CA LYS A 190 4.44 -7.00 39.45
C LYS A 190 4.27 -5.98 38.33
N GLY A 191 5.08 -6.02 37.27
CA GLY A 191 4.75 -5.33 36.04
C GLY A 191 3.41 -5.87 35.54
N THR A 192 2.41 -5.00 35.43
CA THR A 192 1.02 -5.30 35.02
C THR A 192 1.00 -6.45 34.03
N ALA A 193 0.47 -7.60 34.45
CA ALA A 193 0.29 -8.73 33.55
C ALA A 193 -0.47 -8.21 32.32
N PRO A 194 0.11 -8.28 31.12
CA PRO A 194 -0.54 -7.74 29.93
C PRO A 194 -1.85 -8.49 29.78
N GLN A 195 -2.96 -7.75 29.76
CA GLN A 195 -4.31 -8.30 29.73
C GLN A 195 -4.38 -9.37 28.63
N ARG A 196 -4.67 -10.61 29.02
CA ARG A 196 -4.97 -11.66 28.04
C ARG A 196 -6.29 -11.28 27.37
N GLY A 197 -6.26 -11.14 26.05
CA GLY A 197 -7.46 -10.84 25.26
C GLY A 197 -7.61 -9.40 24.81
N ILE A 198 -6.51 -8.66 24.58
CA ILE A 198 -6.59 -7.45 23.73
C ILE A 198 -7.18 -7.91 22.39
N PRO A 199 -8.35 -7.40 21.97
CA PRO A 199 -8.97 -7.81 20.73
C PRO A 199 -7.99 -7.59 19.57
N HIS A 200 -7.67 -8.65 18.84
CA HIS A 200 -6.89 -8.51 17.62
C HIS A 200 -7.70 -7.70 16.62
N VAL A 201 -7.23 -6.49 16.28
CA VAL A 201 -7.81 -5.69 15.20
C VAL A 201 -7.56 -6.45 13.90
N LYS A 202 -8.60 -7.13 13.40
CA LYS A 202 -8.57 -7.76 12.08
C LYS A 202 -8.74 -6.66 11.03
N LEU A 203 -7.62 -6.12 10.56
CA LEU A 203 -7.62 -5.33 9.33
C LEU A 203 -7.91 -6.30 8.18
N ARG A 204 -9.14 -6.29 7.70
CA ARG A 204 -9.50 -6.93 6.43
C ARG A 204 -9.22 -5.91 5.34
N THR A 205 -8.52 -6.32 4.29
CA THR A 205 -8.52 -5.56 3.04
C THR A 205 -9.96 -5.46 2.58
N VAL A 206 -10.49 -4.23 2.61
CA VAL A 206 -11.74 -3.93 1.92
C VAL A 206 -11.40 -3.97 0.44
N ASP A 207 -12.08 -4.82 -0.31
CA ASP A 207 -12.05 -4.79 -1.77
C ASP A 207 -12.72 -3.47 -2.19
N VAL A 208 -11.92 -2.43 -2.35
CA VAL A 208 -12.42 -1.09 -2.68
C VAL A 208 -12.71 -1.06 -4.17
N GLY A 209 -13.90 -1.54 -4.51
CA GLY A 209 -14.56 -1.27 -5.77
C GLY A 209 -14.39 -2.35 -6.84
N PRO A 210 -15.31 -2.38 -7.82
CA PRO A 210 -15.28 -3.35 -8.91
C PRO A 210 -13.96 -3.25 -9.67
N ALA A 211 -13.44 -4.42 -10.06
CA ALA A 211 -12.28 -4.52 -10.93
C ALA A 211 -12.44 -3.56 -12.13
N PRO A 212 -11.38 -2.85 -12.55
CA PRO A 212 -11.45 -1.91 -13.65
C PRO A 212 -12.05 -2.60 -14.88
N SER A 213 -13.02 -1.93 -15.52
CA SER A 213 -13.75 -2.50 -16.66
C SER A 213 -12.78 -2.96 -17.75
N ALA A 214 -13.14 -4.01 -18.48
CA ALA A 214 -12.30 -4.56 -19.54
C ALA A 214 -11.93 -3.50 -20.60
N GLU A 215 -12.81 -2.53 -20.85
CA GLU A 215 -12.56 -1.41 -21.76
C GLU A 215 -11.41 -0.52 -21.30
N TYR A 216 -11.31 -0.24 -19.99
CA TYR A 216 -10.22 0.56 -19.42
C TYR A 216 -8.85 -0.12 -19.62
N ARG A 217 -8.79 -1.46 -19.57
CA ARG A 217 -7.55 -2.23 -19.83
C ARG A 217 -7.13 -2.22 -21.30
N THR A 218 -8.07 -2.04 -22.22
CA THR A 218 -7.79 -2.02 -23.68
C THR A 218 -7.31 -0.67 -24.20
N MET A 219 -7.39 0.40 -23.39
CA MET A 219 -6.88 1.71 -23.77
C MET A 219 -5.35 1.64 -23.96
N PRO A 220 -4.81 2.05 -25.12
CA PRO A 220 -3.39 1.90 -25.46
C PRO A 220 -2.45 2.48 -24.40
N THR A 221 -2.84 3.61 -23.80
CA THR A 221 -2.11 4.33 -22.75
C THR A 221 -2.05 3.57 -21.42
N VAL A 222 -3.09 2.79 -21.08
CA VAL A 222 -3.15 1.99 -19.85
C VAL A 222 -2.33 0.71 -19.98
N ARG A 223 -2.33 0.10 -21.17
CA ARG A 223 -1.64 -1.16 -21.45
C ARG A 223 -0.10 -1.04 -21.41
N GLY A 224 0.45 0.13 -21.75
CA GLY A 224 1.89 0.36 -21.83
C GLY A 224 2.59 0.62 -20.49
N GLU A 225 1.93 1.28 -19.53
CA GLU A 225 2.60 1.77 -18.30
C GLU A 225 2.06 1.18 -16.99
N LEU A 226 0.83 0.65 -16.94
CA LEU A 226 0.16 0.31 -15.67
C LEU A 226 0.09 -1.19 -15.34
N LEU A 227 0.22 -2.10 -16.31
CA LEU A 227 0.00 -3.54 -16.10
C LEU A 227 1.22 -4.31 -15.57
N THR A 228 2.43 -3.75 -15.65
CA THR A 228 3.65 -4.41 -15.18
C THR A 228 3.81 -4.44 -13.66
N GLN A 229 3.07 -3.61 -12.91
CA GLN A 229 3.19 -3.53 -11.45
C GLN A 229 2.34 -4.55 -10.67
N PHE A 230 1.31 -5.16 -11.27
CA PHE A 230 0.33 -6.00 -10.55
C PHE A 230 0.67 -7.49 -10.47
N ILE A 231 1.64 -7.99 -11.25
CA ILE A 231 1.84 -9.45 -11.41
C ILE A 231 2.69 -10.09 -10.29
N LEU A 232 3.28 -9.32 -9.37
CA LEU A 232 4.26 -9.86 -8.40
C LEU A 232 3.69 -10.40 -7.08
N GLU A 233 2.37 -10.41 -6.84
CA GLU A 233 1.79 -10.68 -5.51
C GLU A 233 1.24 -12.12 -5.32
N GLU A 234 1.47 -13.05 -6.25
CA GLU A 234 0.82 -14.38 -6.24
C GLU A 234 1.70 -15.57 -5.78
N LEU A 235 2.86 -15.33 -5.19
CA LEU A 235 3.74 -16.42 -4.74
C LEU A 235 4.30 -16.17 -3.34
N LEU A 236 3.62 -16.69 -2.31
CA LEU A 236 4.25 -17.09 -1.03
C LEU A 236 3.27 -17.89 -0.16
N GLU A 237 3.41 -19.21 -0.15
CA GLU A 237 2.99 -20.05 0.98
C GLU A 237 4.13 -21.02 1.33
N GLU A 238 4.63 -20.91 2.57
CA GLU A 238 5.44 -21.94 3.25
C GLU A 238 4.89 -22.06 4.69
N PRO A 239 4.69 -23.27 5.24
CA PRO A 239 4.25 -23.47 6.61
C PRO A 239 5.43 -23.53 7.60
N ALA A 240 5.19 -23.06 8.83
CA ALA A 240 6.17 -23.11 9.93
C ALA A 240 5.84 -24.23 10.93
N ASP A 241 6.84 -25.05 11.23
CA ASP A 241 6.82 -26.11 12.25
C ASP A 241 6.75 -25.56 13.68
N VAL A 242 6.04 -26.29 14.54
CA VAL A 242 5.84 -25.99 15.97
C VAL A 242 6.68 -26.96 16.81
N GLU A 243 7.69 -26.42 17.50
CA GLU A 243 8.45 -27.19 18.50
C GLU A 243 7.84 -27.00 19.90
N VAL A 244 7.50 -28.12 20.54
CA VAL A 244 6.88 -28.21 21.86
C VAL A 244 7.96 -28.40 22.91
N CYS A 245 8.03 -27.53 23.92
CA CYS A 245 8.82 -27.81 25.12
C CYS A 245 8.10 -28.86 25.97
N SER A 246 8.65 -30.08 26.00
CA SER A 246 8.22 -31.16 26.88
C SER A 246 8.65 -30.92 28.33
N THR A 247 7.79 -31.39 29.22
CA THR A 247 7.91 -31.49 30.67
C THR A 247 9.13 -32.27 31.13
#